data_AF-A0A843L0D9-F1
#
_entry.id   AF-A0A843L0D9-F1
#
_cell.length_a   1.000
_cell.length_b   1.000
_cell.length_c   1.000
_cell.angle_alpha   90.00
_cell.angle_beta   90.00
_cell.angle_gamma   90.00
#
_symmetry.space_group_name_H-M   'P 1'
#
loop_
_entity.id
_entity.type
_entity.pdbx_description
1 polymer ?
#
loop_
_entity_poly.entity_id
_entity_poly.type
_entity_poly.pdbx_seq_one_letter_code
_entity_poly.pdbx_strand_id
1 'polypeptide(L)'
;APATLVIAAVQERTTRKYGDRGIRYVAMEAGHAAENVYLQAEALDLSTVAIGAFDDDRVREVLMLPENMTPLYLMPVGRPVPGNG
;
A
#
# COMPACT_ATOMS: atom_id res chain seq x y z
N ALA A 1 -6.08 14.82 1.77
CA ALA A 1 -4.70 14.31 1.63
C ALA A 1 -4.16 14.77 0.27
N PRO A 2 -3.02 15.47 0.20
CA PRO A 2 -2.46 15.92 -1.08
C PRO A 2 -1.98 14.78 -2.00
N ALA A 3 -1.75 13.55 -1.48
CA ALA A 3 -1.45 12.38 -2.31
C ALA A 3 -1.86 11.06 -1.62
N THR A 4 -2.05 9.99 -2.40
CA THR A 4 -2.23 8.62 -1.92
C THR A 4 -1.16 7.73 -2.52
N LEU A 5 -0.34 7.11 -1.68
CA LEU A 5 0.62 6.09 -2.11
C LEU A 5 -0.11 4.75 -2.25
N VAL A 6 0.20 4.00 -3.30
CA VAL A 6 -0.38 2.66 -3.52
C VAL A 6 0.72 1.64 -3.58
N ILE A 7 0.64 0.63 -2.71
CA ILE A 7 1.55 -0.51 -2.72
C ILE A 7 0.86 -1.62 -3.50
N ALA A 8 1.47 -2.04 -4.61
CA ALA A 8 0.98 -3.14 -5.45
C ALA A 8 2.10 -4.17 -5.67
N ALA A 9 1.72 -5.43 -5.88
CA ALA A 9 2.66 -6.53 -6.09
C ALA A 9 2.35 -7.32 -7.36
N VAL A 10 3.40 -7.83 -8.00
CA VAL A 10 3.27 -8.78 -9.11
C VAL A 10 3.23 -10.19 -8.52
N GLN A 11 2.02 -10.70 -8.25
CA GLN A 11 1.85 -11.97 -7.52
C GLN A 11 2.52 -13.16 -8.22
N GLU A 12 2.46 -13.23 -9.55
CA GLU A 12 3.07 -14.31 -10.35
C GLU A 12 4.59 -14.39 -10.22
N ARG A 13 5.28 -13.28 -9.95
CA ARG A 13 6.74 -13.31 -9.75
C ARG A 13 7.11 -13.99 -8.43
N THR A 14 6.26 -13.86 -7.42
CA THR A 14 6.57 -14.33 -6.05
C THR A 14 6.10 -15.76 -5.80
N THR A 15 4.94 -16.16 -6.35
CA THR A 15 4.43 -17.53 -6.25
C THR A 15 5.23 -18.53 -7.08
N ARG A 16 5.81 -18.11 -8.23
CA ARG A 16 6.68 -18.97 -9.05
C ARG A 16 7.90 -19.52 -8.31
N LYS A 17 8.41 -18.78 -7.31
CA LYS A 17 9.63 -19.14 -6.58
C LYS A 17 9.35 -19.86 -5.25
N TYR A 18 8.20 -19.62 -4.62
CA TYR A 18 7.93 -20.07 -3.24
C TYR A 18 6.60 -20.81 -3.05
N GLY A 19 5.84 -21.07 -4.11
CA GLY A 19 4.51 -21.70 -4.01
C GLY A 19 3.57 -20.90 -3.11
N ASP A 20 2.78 -21.58 -2.29
CA ASP A 20 1.79 -20.97 -1.39
C ASP A 20 2.40 -20.02 -0.34
N ARG A 21 3.69 -20.21 0.01
CA ARG A 21 4.39 -19.29 0.93
C ARG A 21 4.68 -17.94 0.29
N GLY A 22 4.69 -17.85 -1.04
CA GLY A 22 4.89 -16.61 -1.77
C GLY A 22 3.85 -15.55 -1.40
N ILE A 23 2.60 -15.94 -1.21
CA ILE A 23 1.50 -15.03 -0.82
C ILE A 23 1.79 -14.40 0.56
N ARG A 24 2.25 -15.22 1.52
CA ARG A 24 2.61 -14.75 2.86
C ARG A 24 3.76 -13.75 2.81
N TYR A 25 4.78 -14.01 1.99
CA TYR A 25 5.92 -13.10 1.86
C TYR A 25 5.54 -11.78 1.19
N VAL A 26 4.67 -11.80 0.18
CA VAL A 26 4.13 -10.57 -0.42
C VAL A 26 3.45 -9.69 0.64
N ALA A 27 2.60 -10.29 1.49
CA ALA A 27 1.96 -9.55 2.58
C ALA A 27 2.96 -8.97 3.59
N MET A 28 4.00 -9.74 3.95
CA MET A 28 5.06 -9.27 4.85
C MET A 28 5.87 -8.12 4.25
N GLU A 29 6.27 -8.23 2.99
CA GLU A 29 7.01 -7.18 2.29
C GLU A 29 6.18 -5.89 2.14
N ALA A 30 4.89 -6.03 1.80
CA ALA A 30 3.97 -4.89 1.75
C ALA A 30 3.80 -4.23 3.12
N GLY A 31 3.71 -5.02 4.20
CA GLY A 31 3.67 -4.52 5.57
C GLY A 31 4.92 -3.75 5.96
N HIS A 32 6.11 -4.28 5.68
CA HIS A 32 7.37 -3.58 5.93
C HIS A 32 7.48 -2.28 5.12
N ALA A 33 7.06 -2.29 3.86
CA ALA A 33 7.04 -1.08 3.04
C ALA A 33 6.06 -0.03 3.59
N ALA A 34 4.87 -0.45 4.04
CA ALA A 34 3.89 0.43 4.66
C ALA A 34 4.43 1.06 5.95
N GLU A 35 5.12 0.29 6.81
CA GLU A 35 5.74 0.80 8.03
C GLU A 35 6.81 1.86 7.74
N ASN A 36 7.65 1.63 6.72
CA ASN A 36 8.61 2.65 6.30
C ASN A 36 7.91 3.95 5.86
N VAL A 37 6.77 3.86 5.17
CA VAL A 37 5.97 5.03 4.80
C VAL A 37 5.41 5.74 6.04
N TYR A 38 4.95 5.01 7.06
CA TYR A 38 4.55 5.61 8.34
C TYR A 38 5.69 6.39 8.99
N LEU A 39 6.88 5.78 9.12
CA LEU A 39 8.05 6.42 9.72
C LEU A 39 8.50 7.66 8.95
N GLN A 40 8.44 7.63 7.61
CA GLN A 40 8.76 8.80 6.79
C GLN A 40 7.69 9.89 6.88
N ALA A 41 6.40 9.52 6.96
CA ALA A 41 5.33 10.50 7.16
C ALA A 41 5.53 11.24 8.49
N GLU A 42 5.77 10.50 9.59
CA GLU A 42 6.03 11.08 10.91
C GLU A 42 7.26 12.00 10.90
N ALA A 43 8.38 11.56 10.30
CA ALA A 43 9.60 12.36 10.21
C ALA A 43 9.45 13.66 9.42
N LEU A 44 8.39 13.78 8.59
CA LEU A 44 8.07 14.95 7.78
C LEU A 44 6.90 15.78 8.35
N ASP A 45 6.47 15.53 9.59
CA ASP A 45 5.27 16.12 10.20
C ASP A 45 4.00 15.90 9.36
N LEU A 46 3.94 14.76 8.68
CA LEU A 46 2.78 14.27 7.92
C LEU A 46 2.14 13.09 8.67
N SER A 47 0.95 12.71 8.22
CA SER A 47 0.24 11.54 8.71
C SER A 47 -0.23 10.69 7.54
N THR A 48 -0.32 9.38 7.80
CA THR A 48 -0.81 8.39 6.84
C THR A 48 -1.58 7.29 7.56
N VAL A 49 -2.29 6.46 6.80
CA VAL A 49 -2.92 5.24 7.30
C VAL A 49 -2.84 4.15 6.24
N ALA A 50 -2.49 2.92 6.63
CA ALA A 50 -2.57 1.76 5.74
C ALA A 50 -4.01 1.27 5.63
N ILE A 51 -4.58 1.34 4.43
CA ILE A 51 -5.93 0.86 4.12
C ILE A 51 -5.79 -0.38 3.24
N GLY A 52 -6.19 -1.54 3.77
CA GLY A 52 -6.23 -2.81 3.04
C GLY A 52 -7.62 -3.23 2.57
N ALA A 53 -8.67 -2.46 2.92
CA ALA A 53 -10.04 -2.71 2.50
C ALA A 53 -10.47 -1.64 1.49
N PHE A 54 -10.52 -2.01 0.22
CA PHE A 54 -10.94 -1.17 -0.90
C PHE A 54 -11.44 -2.07 -2.05
N ASP A 55 -11.92 -1.47 -3.13
CA ASP A 55 -12.30 -2.18 -4.35
C ASP A 55 -11.07 -2.34 -5.26
N ASP A 56 -10.50 -3.54 -5.31
CA ASP A 56 -9.31 -3.88 -6.09
C ASP A 56 -9.47 -3.55 -7.57
N ASP A 57 -10.62 -3.89 -8.16
CA ASP A 57 -10.87 -3.69 -9.60
C ASP A 57 -10.95 -2.21 -9.91
N ARG A 58 -11.64 -1.45 -9.05
CA ARG A 58 -11.75 0.00 -9.22
C ARG A 58 -10.40 0.70 -9.07
N VAL A 59 -9.57 0.28 -8.12
CA VAL A 59 -8.21 0.82 -7.93
C VAL A 59 -7.34 0.51 -9.15
N ARG A 60 -7.38 -0.73 -9.65
CA ARG A 60 -6.64 -1.14 -10.85
C ARG A 60 -7.04 -0.31 -12.07
N GLU A 61 -8.33 -0.07 -12.27
CA GLU A 61 -8.86 0.72 -13.38
C GLU A 61 -8.39 2.18 -13.29
N VAL A 62 -8.59 2.83 -12.14
CA VAL A 62 -8.25 4.26 -11.95
C VAL A 62 -6.76 4.51 -12.13
N LEU A 63 -5.92 3.58 -11.67
CA LEU A 63 -4.45 3.70 -11.76
C LEU A 63 -3.88 3.08 -13.04
N MET A 64 -4.72 2.51 -13.91
CA MET A 64 -4.30 1.79 -15.12
C MET A 64 -3.21 0.74 -14.81
N LEU A 65 -3.40 -0.03 -13.73
CA LEU A 65 -2.43 -1.04 -13.33
C LEU A 65 -2.33 -2.15 -14.37
N PRO A 66 -1.12 -2.67 -14.65
CA PRO A 66 -0.95 -3.87 -15.45
C PRO A 66 -1.76 -5.04 -14.89
N GLU A 67 -2.21 -5.94 -15.78
CA GLU A 67 -3.09 -7.04 -15.39
C GLU A 67 -2.51 -7.92 -14.29
N ASN A 68 -1.19 -8.07 -14.25
CA ASN A 68 -0.46 -8.90 -13.31
C ASN A 68 -0.12 -8.21 -11.96
N MET A 69 -0.55 -6.96 -11.74
CA MET A 69 -0.32 -6.23 -10.49
C MET A 69 -1.58 -6.18 -9.62
N THR A 70 -1.46 -6.66 -8.39
CA THR A 70 -2.54 -6.58 -7.40
C THR A 70 -2.24 -5.48 -6.39
N PRO A 71 -3.12 -4.48 -6.21
CA PRO A 71 -2.99 -3.50 -5.14
C PRO A 71 -3.14 -4.19 -3.77
N LEU A 72 -2.37 -3.75 -2.78
CA LEU A 72 -2.33 -4.33 -1.43
C LEU A 72 -2.65 -3.30 -0.36
N TYR A 73 -2.16 -2.07 -0.53
CA TYR A 73 -2.46 -0.96 0.37
C TYR A 73 -2.71 0.34 -0.39
N LEU A 74 -3.67 1.12 0.11
CA LEU A 74 -3.78 2.54 -0.15
C LEU A 74 -3.32 3.30 1.09
N MET A 75 -2.44 4.28 0.92
CA MET A 75 -1.85 5.06 2.00
C MET A 75 -1.99 6.56 1.71
N PRO A 76 -3.13 7.19 2.06
CA PRO A 76 -3.30 8.63 1.93
C PRO A 76 -2.33 9.35 2.85
N VAL A 77 -1.47 10.20 2.28
CA VAL A 77 -0.47 10.99 3.02
C VAL A 77 -0.88 12.45 3.00
N GLY A 78 -0.84 13.11 4.15
CA GLY A 78 -1.11 14.54 4.25
C GLY A 78 -0.79 15.14 5.59
N ARG A 79 -0.98 16.46 5.68
CA ARG A 79 -0.85 17.13 6.97
C ARG A 79 -2.00 16.70 7.88
N PRO A 80 -1.73 16.36 9.15
CA PRO A 80 -2.78 16.13 10.12
C PRO A 80 -3.64 17.39 10.25
N VAL A 81 -4.95 17.21 10.36
CA VAL A 81 -5.84 18.31 10.77
C VAL A 81 -5.61 18.50 12.27
N PRO A 82 -5.29 19.71 12.75
CA PRO A 82 -5.19 19.95 14.18
C PRO A 82 -6.46 19.48 14.88
N GLY A 83 -6.32 18.65 15.90
CA GLY A 83 -7.45 18.29 16.74
C GLY A 83 -8.00 19.55 17.41
N ASN A 84 -9.30 19.81 17.29
CA ASN A 84 -9.96 20.75 18.19
C ASN A 84 -9.90 20.11 19.59
N GLY A 85 -8.93 20.54 20.40
CA GLY A 85 -8.93 20.32 21.84
C GLY A 85 -10.06 21.07 22.51
#